data_AF-B9SZV4-F1
#
_entry.id   AF-B9SZV4-F1
#
_cell.length_a   1.000
_cell.length_b   1.000
_cell.length_c   1.000
_cell.angle_alpha   90.00
_cell.angle_beta   90.00
_cell.angle_gamma   90.00
#
_symmetry.space_group_name_H-M   'P 1'
#
loop_
_entity.id
_entity.type
_entity.pdbx_description
1 polymer ?
#
loop_
_entity_poly.entity_id
_entity_poly.type
_entity_poly.pdbx_seq_one_letter_code
_entity_poly.pdbx_strand_id
1 'polypeptide(L)'
;MSVAATVNPKVLLELFSMYREWQEQKAQQIGKKQEEIENKIEVADALAAKLLQRFNYSLSTMKTTSQRLSEVHGLQVQIGELKGRLTEVISNCDALCKRIAAEGPESLQSSVKPFEIAIADSEISCDPSLQLDLRRNLVSNETNKE
;
A
#
# COMPACT_ATOMS: atom_id res chain seq x y z
N MET A 1 -17.26 31.50 82.58
CA MET A 1 -17.14 32.64 81.63
C MET A 1 -16.26 32.17 80.48
N SER A 2 -16.81 32.05 79.27
CA SER A 2 -16.03 31.69 78.09
C SER A 2 -15.41 32.97 77.53
N VAL A 3 -14.10 33.12 77.66
CA VAL A 3 -13.38 34.27 77.09
C VAL A 3 -13.34 34.06 75.58
N ALA A 4 -13.97 34.94 74.82
CA ALA A 4 -13.87 34.94 73.36
C ALA A 4 -12.41 35.22 72.98
N ALA A 5 -11.69 34.17 72.61
CA ALA A 5 -10.34 34.28 72.06
C ALA A 5 -10.42 35.10 70.77
N THR A 6 -10.08 36.38 70.86
CA THR A 6 -10.18 37.32 69.75
C THR A 6 -8.91 37.18 68.91
N VAL A 7 -9.04 36.59 67.72
CA VAL A 7 -7.92 36.45 66.78
C VAL A 7 -7.47 37.83 66.31
N ASN A 8 -6.16 38.07 66.30
CA ASN A 8 -5.60 39.35 65.85
C ASN A 8 -5.95 39.60 64.36
N PRO A 9 -6.68 40.69 64.04
CA PRO A 9 -7.11 40.98 62.67
C PRO A 9 -5.96 41.10 61.66
N LYS A 10 -4.77 41.53 62.11
CA LYS A 10 -3.59 41.67 61.25
C LYS A 10 -3.06 40.30 60.78
N VAL A 11 -3.03 39.33 61.69
CA VAL A 11 -2.62 37.95 61.40
C VAL A 11 -3.62 37.29 60.44
N LEU A 12 -4.91 37.57 60.63
CA LEU A 12 -5.96 37.06 59.76
C LEU A 12 -5.83 37.61 58.32
N LEU A 13 -5.54 38.90 58.18
CA LEU A 13 -5.32 39.54 56.88
C LEU A 13 -4.11 38.94 56.16
N GLU A 14 -3.00 38.74 56.87
CA GLU A 14 -1.77 38.13 56.34
C GLU A 14 -2.03 36.69 55.86
N LEU A 15 -2.76 35.90 56.65
CA LEU A 15 -3.15 34.54 56.26
C LEU A 15 -3.99 34.54 54.98
N PHE A 16 -4.99 35.43 54.86
CA PHE A 16 -5.78 35.54 53.64
C PHE A 16 -4.96 36.00 52.44
N SER A 17 -3.98 36.88 52.65
CA SER A 17 -3.06 37.29 51.59
C SER A 17 -2.22 36.12 51.10
N MET A 18 -1.60 35.38 52.01
CA MET A 18 -0.80 34.20 51.70
C MET A 18 -1.64 33.11 51.03
N TYR A 19 -2.87 32.90 51.49
CA TYR A 19 -3.80 31.96 50.85
C TYR A 19 -4.19 32.38 49.44
N ARG A 20 -4.49 33.67 49.21
CA ARG A 20 -4.80 34.18 47.86
C ARG A 20 -3.63 34.01 46.91
N GLU A 21 -2.42 34.33 47.35
CA GLU A 21 -1.23 34.16 46.54
C GLU A 21 -1.01 32.68 46.20
N TRP A 22 -1.16 31.79 47.17
CA TRP A 22 -1.07 30.35 46.93
C TRP A 22 -2.15 29.86 45.95
N GLN A 23 -3.39 30.33 46.07
CA GLN A 23 -4.48 30.01 45.14
C GLN A 23 -4.16 30.47 43.71
N GLU A 24 -3.65 31.69 43.55
CA GLU A 24 -3.26 32.24 42.25
C GLU A 24 -2.14 31.40 41.62
N GLN A 25 -1.09 31.07 42.39
CA GLN A 25 0.00 30.22 41.92
C GLN A 25 -0.51 28.82 41.51
N LYS A 26 -1.49 28.26 42.24
CA LYS A 26 -2.09 26.97 41.89
C LYS A 26 -2.93 27.05 40.62
N ALA A 27 -3.71 28.11 40.45
CA ALA A 27 -4.48 28.34 39.23
C ALA A 27 -3.55 28.44 38.01
N GLN A 28 -2.46 29.19 38.12
CA GLN A 28 -1.46 29.31 37.05
C GLN A 28 -0.79 27.97 36.71
N GLN A 29 -0.41 27.17 37.72
CA GLN A 29 0.16 25.84 37.50
C GLN A 29 -0.82 24.89 36.80
N ILE A 30 -2.10 24.94 37.17
CA ILE A 30 -3.14 24.14 36.53
C ILE A 30 -3.33 24.59 35.09
N GLY A 31 -3.45 25.91 34.85
CA GLY A 31 -3.63 26.47 33.51
C GLY A 31 -2.49 26.06 32.57
N LYS A 32 -1.24 26.18 33.01
CA LYS A 32 -0.08 25.76 32.22
C LYS A 32 -0.11 24.26 31.86
N LYS A 33 -0.49 23.41 32.83
CA LYS A 33 -0.61 21.96 32.57
C LYS A 33 -1.75 21.64 31.60
N GLN A 34 -2.87 22.36 31.71
CA GLN A 34 -4.01 22.19 30.79
C GLN A 34 -3.61 22.58 29.37
N GLU A 35 -2.94 23.72 29.19
CA GLU A 35 -2.41 24.15 27.89
C GLU A 35 -1.42 23.14 27.29
N GLU A 36 -0.51 22.60 28.09
CA GLU A 36 0.42 21.55 27.64
C GLU A 36 -0.32 20.26 27.21
N ILE A 37 -1.42 19.91 27.87
CA ILE A 37 -2.24 18.74 27.52
C ILE A 37 -3.04 19.01 26.24
N GLU A 38 -3.66 20.18 26.12
CA GLU A 38 -4.43 20.58 24.95
C GLU A 38 -3.57 20.56 23.69
N ASN A 39 -2.38 21.17 23.73
CA ASN A 39 -1.40 21.12 22.64
C ASN A 39 -1.03 19.69 22.22
N LYS A 40 -0.90 18.75 23.17
CA LYS A 40 -0.61 17.34 22.87
C LYS A 40 -1.79 16.64 22.23
N ILE A 41 -3.01 16.95 22.65
CA ILE A 41 -4.25 16.40 22.08
C ILE A 41 -4.37 16.86 20.63
N GLU A 42 -4.19 18.15 20.35
CA GLU A 42 -4.27 18.70 18.99
C GLU A 42 -3.26 18.02 18.04
N VAL A 43 -2.02 17.83 18.49
CA VAL A 43 -0.99 17.14 17.71
C VAL A 43 -1.36 15.67 17.49
N ALA A 44 -1.88 14.99 18.52
CA ALA A 44 -2.30 13.59 18.43
C ALA A 44 -3.47 13.42 17.44
N ASP A 45 -4.46 14.31 17.47
CA ASP A 45 -5.61 14.29 16.57
C ASP A 45 -5.18 14.55 15.11
N ALA A 46 -4.31 15.54 14.91
CA ALA A 46 -3.75 15.83 13.58
C ALA A 46 -2.95 14.64 13.03
N LEU A 47 -2.21 13.94 13.90
CA LEU A 47 -1.46 12.75 13.52
C LEU A 47 -2.40 11.57 13.21
N ALA A 48 -3.41 11.34 14.03
CA ALA A 48 -4.41 10.28 13.84
C ALA A 48 -5.16 10.46 12.50
N ALA A 49 -5.57 11.69 12.19
CA ALA A 49 -6.21 12.00 10.90
C ALA A 49 -5.29 11.70 9.71
N LYS A 50 -4.00 12.10 9.78
CA LYS A 50 -3.01 11.81 8.73
C LYS A 50 -2.74 10.31 8.57
N LEU A 51 -2.67 9.56 9.67
CA LEU A 51 -2.49 8.12 9.65
C LEU A 51 -3.69 7.42 8.98
N LEU A 52 -4.91 7.81 9.35
CA LEU A 52 -6.13 7.27 8.74
C LEU A 52 -6.18 7.56 7.24
N GLN A 53 -5.82 8.79 6.82
CA GLN A 53 -5.76 9.15 5.40
C GLN A 53 -4.77 8.28 4.64
N ARG A 54 -3.54 8.11 5.15
CA ARG A 54 -2.51 7.26 4.53
C ARG A 54 -2.94 5.80 4.46
N PHE A 55 -3.55 5.30 5.52
CA PHE A 55 -4.05 3.93 5.57
C PHE A 55 -5.11 3.68 4.49
N ASN A 56 -6.11 4.57 4.38
CA ASN A 56 -7.17 4.44 3.39
C ASN A 56 -6.65 4.51 1.95
N TYR A 57 -5.68 5.40 1.69
CA TYR A 57 -5.00 5.47 0.40
C TYR A 57 -4.25 4.17 0.06
N SER A 58 -3.47 3.66 1.02
CA SER A 58 -2.74 2.39 0.86
C SER A 58 -3.69 1.22 0.62
N LEU A 59 -4.80 1.17 1.35
CA LEU A 59 -5.82 0.13 1.21
C LEU A 59 -6.47 0.16 -0.19
N SER A 60 -6.85 1.34 -0.67
CA SER A 60 -7.42 1.52 -2.01
C SER A 60 -6.43 1.11 -3.11
N THR A 61 -5.16 1.51 -2.97
CA THR A 61 -4.08 1.16 -3.89
C THR A 61 -3.88 -0.36 -3.91
N MET A 62 -3.76 -1.00 -2.74
CA MET A 62 -3.57 -2.44 -2.62
C MET A 62 -4.75 -3.23 -3.20
N LYS A 63 -5.98 -2.78 -2.96
CA LYS A 63 -7.19 -3.39 -3.54
C LYS A 63 -7.16 -3.32 -5.07
N THR A 64 -6.78 -2.17 -5.62
CA THR A 64 -6.66 -1.96 -7.08
C THR A 64 -5.57 -2.86 -7.65
N THR A 65 -4.38 -2.90 -7.05
CA THR A 65 -3.29 -3.78 -7.49
C THR A 65 -3.68 -5.25 -7.42
N SER A 66 -4.35 -5.68 -6.34
CA SER A 66 -4.83 -7.05 -6.19
C SER A 66 -5.83 -7.42 -7.29
N GLN A 67 -6.77 -6.53 -7.62
CA GLN A 67 -7.71 -6.75 -8.72
C GLN A 67 -6.99 -6.87 -10.06
N ARG A 68 -6.03 -5.97 -10.35
CA ARG A 68 -5.23 -6.03 -11.57
C ARG A 68 -4.41 -7.32 -11.69
N LEU A 69 -3.82 -7.78 -10.58
CA LEU A 69 -3.09 -9.05 -10.57
C LEU A 69 -4.02 -10.24 -10.83
N SER A 70 -5.24 -10.20 -10.29
CA SER A 70 -6.26 -11.22 -10.58
C SER A 70 -6.65 -11.25 -12.06
N GLU A 71 -6.78 -10.09 -12.70
CA GLU A 71 -7.03 -9.97 -14.15
C GLU A 71 -5.87 -10.56 -14.96
N VAL A 72 -4.62 -10.20 -14.62
CA VAL A 72 -3.40 -10.73 -15.27
C VAL A 72 -3.31 -12.25 -15.12
N HIS A 73 -3.61 -12.79 -13.93
CA HIS A 73 -3.62 -14.23 -13.71
C HIS A 73 -4.63 -14.95 -14.62
N GLY A 74 -5.83 -14.38 -14.76
CA GLY A 74 -6.84 -14.91 -15.70
C GLY A 74 -6.34 -14.94 -17.14
N LEU A 75 -5.70 -13.87 -17.60
CA LEU A 75 -5.11 -13.81 -18.94
C LEU A 75 -3.98 -14.84 -19.12
N GLN A 76 -3.11 -15.01 -18.11
CA GLN A 76 -2.03 -16.01 -18.15
C GLN A 76 -2.57 -17.43 -18.35
N VAL A 77 -3.66 -17.78 -17.68
CA VAL A 77 -4.33 -19.09 -17.84
C VAL A 77 -4.87 -19.26 -19.27
N GLN A 78 -5.58 -18.26 -19.79
CA GLN A 78 -6.14 -18.30 -21.16
C GLN A 78 -5.05 -18.42 -22.23
N ILE A 79 -3.93 -17.70 -22.08
CA ILE A 79 -2.77 -17.80 -22.98
C ILE A 79 -2.18 -19.23 -22.93
N GLY A 80 -2.07 -19.82 -21.74
CA GLY A 80 -1.61 -21.20 -21.57
C GLY A 80 -2.51 -22.21 -22.27
N GLU A 81 -3.82 -22.09 -22.12
CA GLU A 81 -4.80 -22.95 -22.79
C GLU A 81 -4.72 -22.80 -24.32
N LEU A 82 -4.69 -21.56 -24.82
CA LEU A 82 -4.59 -21.28 -26.25
C LEU A 82 -3.29 -21.84 -26.84
N LYS A 83 -2.16 -21.71 -26.13
CA LYS A 83 -0.88 -22.31 -26.52
C LYS A 83 -0.98 -23.83 -26.60
N GLY A 84 -1.65 -24.48 -25.63
CA GLY A 84 -1.90 -25.91 -25.65
C GLY A 84 -2.70 -26.35 -26.88
N ARG A 85 -3.83 -25.68 -27.14
CA ARG A 85 -4.69 -25.96 -28.31
C ARG A 85 -3.96 -25.74 -29.63
N LEU A 86 -3.15 -24.68 -29.74
CA LEU A 86 -2.36 -24.43 -30.94
C LEU A 86 -1.31 -25.52 -31.17
N THR A 87 -0.65 -25.96 -30.10
CA THR A 87 0.34 -27.06 -30.16
C THR A 87 -0.31 -28.35 -30.65
N GLU A 88 -1.52 -28.67 -30.15
CA GLU A 88 -2.30 -29.81 -30.60
C GLU A 88 -2.67 -29.71 -32.09
N VAL A 89 -3.14 -28.54 -32.54
CA VAL A 89 -3.48 -28.30 -33.95
C VAL A 89 -2.25 -28.47 -34.85
N ILE A 90 -1.09 -27.92 -34.47
CA ILE A 90 0.14 -28.07 -35.25
C ILE A 90 0.57 -29.54 -35.30
N SER A 91 0.50 -30.26 -34.18
CA SER A 91 0.80 -31.70 -34.13
C SER A 91 -0.13 -32.52 -35.03
N ASN A 92 -1.43 -32.22 -35.01
CA ASN A 92 -2.41 -32.85 -35.88
C ASN A 92 -2.14 -32.56 -37.37
N CYS A 93 -1.77 -31.31 -37.70
CA CYS A 93 -1.37 -30.93 -39.06
C CYS A 93 -0.09 -31.64 -39.50
N ASP A 94 0.92 -31.76 -38.63
CA ASP A 94 2.16 -32.48 -38.92
C ASP A 94 1.91 -33.98 -39.14
N ALA A 95 1.11 -34.62 -38.29
CA ALA A 95 0.69 -36.02 -38.46
C ALA A 95 -0.09 -36.23 -39.78
N LEU A 96 -0.94 -35.28 -40.15
CA LEU A 96 -1.62 -35.30 -41.45
C LEU A 96 -0.63 -35.17 -42.61
N CYS A 97 0.32 -34.24 -42.53
CA CYS A 97 1.36 -34.06 -43.55
C CYS A 97 2.18 -35.34 -43.74
N LYS A 98 2.59 -35.99 -42.64
CA LYS A 98 3.30 -37.27 -42.66
C LYS A 98 2.50 -38.40 -43.31
N ARG A 99 1.20 -38.51 -43.02
CA ARG A 99 0.33 -39.49 -43.70
C ARG A 99 0.20 -39.22 -45.20
N ILE A 100 0.02 -37.97 -45.61
CA ILE A 100 -0.07 -37.63 -47.04
C ILE A 100 1.24 -37.98 -47.75
N ALA A 101 2.39 -37.72 -47.13
CA ALA A 101 3.69 -38.09 -47.69
C ALA A 101 3.87 -39.62 -47.82
N ALA A 102 3.32 -40.42 -46.91
CA ALA A 102 3.46 -41.88 -46.92
C ALA A 102 2.44 -42.61 -47.81
N GLU A 103 1.18 -42.17 -47.79
CA GLU A 103 0.04 -42.92 -48.35
C GLU A 103 -0.82 -42.09 -49.32
N GLY A 104 -0.47 -40.82 -49.55
CA GLY A 104 -1.25 -39.89 -50.35
C GLY A 104 -1.12 -40.09 -51.87
N PRO A 105 -1.98 -39.47 -52.68
CA PRO A 105 -1.82 -39.39 -54.14
C PRO A 105 -0.48 -38.74 -54.54
N GLU A 106 0.17 -39.21 -55.62
CA GLU A 106 1.49 -38.70 -56.07
C GLU A 106 1.53 -37.16 -56.27
N SER A 107 0.42 -36.57 -56.71
CA SER A 107 0.29 -35.11 -56.86
C SER A 107 0.39 -34.34 -55.54
N LEU A 108 0.01 -34.96 -54.43
CA LEU A 108 0.06 -34.35 -53.10
C LEU A 108 1.36 -34.69 -52.35
N GLN A 109 1.95 -35.86 -52.59
CA GLN A 109 3.23 -36.25 -52.00
C GLN A 109 4.35 -35.24 -52.32
N SER A 110 4.38 -34.72 -53.56
CA SER A 110 5.37 -33.74 -53.99
C SER A 110 5.11 -32.31 -53.47
N SER A 111 3.91 -32.01 -52.98
CA SER A 111 3.48 -30.66 -52.58
C SER A 111 3.54 -30.40 -51.07
N VAL A 112 3.53 -31.44 -50.23
CA VAL A 112 3.44 -31.28 -48.77
C VAL A 112 4.83 -31.11 -48.14
N LYS A 113 4.98 -30.08 -47.30
CA LYS A 113 6.14 -29.88 -46.41
C LYS A 113 5.68 -29.97 -44.95
N PRO A 114 6.23 -30.89 -44.14
CA PRO A 114 5.95 -30.95 -42.70
C PRO A 114 6.32 -29.63 -42.00
N PHE A 115 5.62 -29.31 -40.92
CA PHE A 115 5.87 -28.10 -40.12
C PHE A 115 7.07 -28.33 -39.18
N GLU A 116 8.22 -27.72 -39.46
CA GLU A 116 9.33 -27.65 -38.50
C GLU A 116 9.02 -26.58 -37.44
N ILE A 117 8.68 -27.02 -36.23
CA ILE A 117 8.53 -26.13 -35.07
C ILE A 117 9.93 -25.83 -34.53
N ALA A 118 10.46 -24.64 -34.80
CA ALA A 118 11.60 -24.11 -34.05
C ALA A 118 11.12 -23.87 -32.60
N ILE A 119 11.55 -24.72 -31.67
CA ILE A 119 11.38 -24.49 -30.23
C ILE A 119 12.32 -23.34 -29.88
N ALA A 120 11.84 -22.11 -30.02
CA ALA A 120 12.44 -20.98 -29.34
C ALA A 120 12.01 -21.06 -27.89
N ASP A 121 12.89 -21.58 -27.02
CA ASP A 121 12.83 -21.39 -25.58
C ASP A 121 12.96 -19.88 -25.29
N SER A 122 11.87 -19.16 -25.47
CA SER A 122 11.76 -17.78 -25.04
C SER A 122 11.37 -17.83 -23.57
N GLU A 123 12.38 -17.98 -22.71
CA GLU A 123 12.29 -17.53 -21.33
C GLU A 123 11.81 -16.08 -21.39
N ILE A 124 10.61 -15.83 -20.88
CA ILE A 124 10.09 -14.48 -20.66
C ILE A 124 10.97 -13.88 -19.58
N SER A 125 12.09 -13.29 -20.00
CA SER A 125 12.93 -12.46 -19.17
C SER A 125 12.11 -11.23 -18.81
N CYS A 126 11.70 -11.14 -17.53
CA CYS A 126 11.16 -9.91 -16.98
C CYS A 126 12.24 -8.83 -17.13
N ASP A 127 11.96 -7.86 -17.99
CA ASP A 127 12.81 -6.72 -18.25
C ASP A 127 13.12 -5.97 -16.93
N PRO A 128 14.39 -5.86 -16.49
CA PRO A 128 14.75 -5.19 -15.25
C PRO A 128 14.44 -3.68 -15.25
N SER A 129 14.09 -3.11 -16.40
CA SER A 129 13.70 -1.70 -16.52
C SER A 129 12.39 -1.35 -15.79
N LEU A 130 11.47 -2.32 -15.58
CA LEU A 130 10.25 -2.10 -14.78
C LEU A 130 10.49 -2.03 -13.26
N GLN A 131 11.63 -2.51 -12.75
CA GLN A 131 11.98 -2.35 -11.33
C GLN A 131 12.53 -0.95 -11.02
N LEU A 132 13.12 -0.27 -12.01
CA LEU A 132 13.73 1.04 -11.82
C LEU A 132 12.69 2.16 -11.70
N ASP A 133 11.55 2.04 -12.39
CA ASP A 133 10.45 3.02 -12.31
C ASP A 133 9.67 2.95 -10.99
N LEU A 134 9.56 1.77 -10.35
CA LEU A 134 8.96 1.68 -9.02
C LEU A 134 9.86 2.35 -7.96
N ARG A 135 11.18 2.23 -8.11
CA ARG A 135 12.16 2.82 -7.18
C ARG A 135 12.27 4.33 -7.35
N ARG A 136 12.15 4.85 -8.57
CA ARG A 136 12.21 6.30 -8.87
C ARG A 136 10.96 7.05 -8.37
N ASN A 137 9.79 6.41 -8.39
CA ASN A 137 8.54 6.96 -7.86
C ASN A 137 8.45 6.96 -6.32
N LEU A 138 9.21 6.10 -5.63
CA LEU A 138 9.35 6.13 -4.17
C LEU A 138 10.27 7.26 -3.70
N VAL A 139 11.37 7.53 -4.42
CA VAL A 139 12.36 8.57 -4.06
C VAL A 139 11.88 9.99 -4.38
N SER A 140 11.04 10.17 -5.41
CA SER A 140 10.55 11.49 -5.82
C SER A 140 9.47 12.07 -4.88
N ASN A 141 8.87 11.24 -4.03
CA ASN A 141 7.81 11.67 -3.10
C ASN A 141 8.37 12.13 -1.74
N GLU A 142 9.68 12.02 -1.51
CA GLU A 142 10.35 12.40 -0.25
C GLU A 142 11.09 13.74 -0.32
N THR A 143 11.16 14.41 -1.48
CA THR A 143 12.00 15.61 -1.66
C THR A 143 11.27 16.91 -1.99
N ASN A 144 9.94 16.95 -2.03
CA ASN A 144 9.19 18.19 -2.22
C ASN A 144 8.32 18.54 -1.01
N LYS A 145 8.96 19.01 0.06
CA LYS A 145 8.34 19.89 1.07
C LYS A 145 9.41 20.62 1.88
N GLU A 146 10.06 21.60 1.25
CA GLU A 146 10.48 22.83 1.93
C GLU A 146 9.35 23.86 1.83
#